data_AF-A0A974BIK0-F1
#
_entry.id   AF-A0A974BIK0-F1
#
_cell.length_a   1.000
_cell.length_b   1.000
_cell.length_c   1.000
_cell.angle_alpha   90.00
_cell.angle_beta   90.00
_cell.angle_gamma   90.00
#
_symmetry.space_group_name_H-M   'P 1'
#
loop_
_entity.id
_entity.type
_entity.pdbx_description
1 polymer ?
#
loop_
_entity_poly.entity_id
_entity_poly.type
_entity_poly.pdbx_seq_one_letter_code
_entity_poly.pdbx_strand_id
1 'polypeptide(L)'
;MAKGRKRTTNLTFMEKDKRLFQGISKCGKAITPLIEKYYNISQKRIDRFVKQGYLIKSSAIWENKSIMCYGLSEKGKKWVKNNIHTVNSLYKPARGATHDIALFQEYSKLSRKEQDLSLTETDISRQNKLSYASPVDLYIPPYQDESGIIIQGQAIEIITPAYSKDDIEKKAIYVEECLKTSNFKQIFVNYKHTREL
;
A
#
# COMPACT_ATOMS: atom_id res chain seq x y z
N MET A 1 -26.49 9.65 39.19
CA MET A 1 -26.27 10.13 37.80
C MET A 1 -26.04 8.94 36.89
N ALA A 2 -27.02 8.56 36.07
CA ALA A 2 -26.87 7.46 35.13
C ALA A 2 -25.90 7.85 34.01
N LYS A 3 -24.71 7.24 33.96
CA LYS A 3 -23.79 7.33 32.82
C LYS A 3 -24.51 6.75 31.60
N GLY A 4 -25.04 7.62 30.74
CA GLY A 4 -25.67 7.23 29.49
C GLY A 4 -24.75 6.31 28.69
N ARG A 5 -25.22 5.09 28.42
CA ARG A 5 -24.51 4.09 27.62
C ARG A 5 -24.33 4.70 26.22
N LYS A 6 -23.10 5.12 25.87
CA LYS A 6 -22.81 5.68 24.55
C LYS A 6 -23.21 4.64 23.50
N ARG A 7 -24.30 4.88 22.75
CA ARG A 7 -24.68 4.07 21.59
C ARG A 7 -23.46 4.02 20.66
N THR A 8 -22.87 2.86 20.50
CA THR A 8 -21.84 2.60 19.50
C THR A 8 -22.52 2.70 18.14
N THR A 9 -22.45 3.86 17.49
CA THR A 9 -22.95 4.00 16.13
C THR A 9 -22.07 3.14 15.23
N ASN A 10 -22.66 2.14 14.58
CA ASN A 10 -21.95 1.31 13.62
C ASN A 10 -21.39 2.19 12.50
N LEU A 11 -20.12 1.99 12.18
CA LEU A 11 -19.43 2.76 11.16
C LEU A 11 -19.80 2.22 9.78
N THR A 12 -20.66 2.92 9.05
CA THR A 12 -20.95 2.58 7.64
C THR A 12 -19.75 2.91 6.76
N PHE A 13 -19.26 1.95 5.97
CA PHE A 13 -18.16 2.15 5.03
C PHE A 13 -18.66 2.64 3.67
N MET A 14 -18.07 3.73 3.17
CA MET A 14 -18.29 4.26 1.83
C MET A 14 -17.28 3.66 0.84
N GLU A 15 -17.51 3.86 -0.45
CA GLU A 15 -16.60 3.36 -1.50
C GLU A 15 -15.18 3.92 -1.35
N LYS A 16 -15.04 5.22 -1.10
CA LYS A 16 -13.72 5.81 -0.82
C LYS A 16 -13.00 5.20 0.39
N ASP A 17 -13.76 4.75 1.39
CA ASP A 17 -13.20 4.11 2.58
C ASP A 17 -12.67 2.71 2.22
N LYS A 18 -13.41 1.95 1.41
CA LYS A 18 -12.96 0.67 0.84
C LYS A 18 -11.67 0.87 0.05
N ARG A 19 -11.63 1.89 -0.82
CA ARG A 19 -10.44 2.23 -1.62
C ARG A 19 -9.22 2.56 -0.75
N LEU A 20 -9.40 3.37 0.29
CA LEU A 20 -8.32 3.65 1.25
C LEU A 20 -7.82 2.35 1.90
N PHE A 21 -8.73 1.50 2.36
CA PHE A 21 -8.38 0.25 3.03
C PHE A 21 -7.69 -0.74 2.10
N GLN A 22 -8.09 -0.79 0.82
CA GLN A 22 -7.41 -1.52 -0.24
C GLN A 22 -5.97 -0.99 -0.41
N GLY A 23 -5.79 0.32 -0.54
CA GLY A 23 -4.47 0.93 -0.67
C GLY A 23 -3.56 0.63 0.52
N ILE A 24 -4.05 0.79 1.76
CA ILE A 24 -3.28 0.45 2.97
C ILE A 24 -2.99 -1.06 3.02
N SER A 25 -3.91 -1.92 2.60
CA SER A 25 -3.68 -3.37 2.57
C SER A 25 -2.59 -3.80 1.59
N LYS A 26 -2.38 -3.04 0.51
CA LYS A 26 -1.39 -3.32 -0.53
C LYS A 26 -0.05 -2.58 -0.32
N CYS A 27 -0.01 -1.57 0.55
CA CYS A 27 1.17 -0.72 0.74
C CYS A 27 1.66 -0.57 2.20
N GLY A 28 0.90 -1.03 3.19
CA GLY A 28 1.29 -0.99 4.60
C GLY A 28 0.81 0.23 5.39
N LYS A 29 1.31 1.43 5.08
CA LYS A 29 1.06 2.66 5.86
C LYS A 29 0.69 3.86 4.97
N ALA A 30 -0.18 4.73 5.47
CA ALA A 30 -0.59 5.96 4.82
C ALA A 30 -0.54 7.16 5.78
N ILE A 31 -0.41 8.38 5.25
CA ILE A 31 -0.42 9.63 6.04
C ILE A 31 -1.60 10.51 5.65
N THR A 32 -2.08 11.35 6.58
CA THR A 32 -3.26 12.22 6.37
C THR A 32 -3.19 13.03 5.06
N PRO A 33 -2.08 13.72 4.72
CA PRO A 33 -2.03 14.52 3.50
C PRO A 33 -2.30 13.72 2.22
N LEU A 34 -1.80 12.48 2.15
CA LEU A 34 -2.03 11.61 0.98
C LEU A 34 -3.46 11.05 0.99
N ILE A 35 -3.99 10.69 2.16
CA ILE A 35 -5.36 10.19 2.30
C ILE A 35 -6.37 11.26 1.87
N GLU A 36 -6.18 12.50 2.32
CA GLU A 36 -7.03 13.63 1.95
C GLU A 36 -6.92 13.93 0.45
N LYS A 37 -5.70 13.98 -0.08
CA LYS A 37 -5.44 14.27 -1.50
C LYS A 37 -6.06 13.25 -2.46
N TYR A 38 -5.85 11.95 -2.22
CA TYR A 38 -6.21 10.92 -3.20
C TYR A 38 -7.56 10.25 -2.94
N TYR A 39 -8.06 10.25 -1.70
CA TYR A 39 -9.30 9.56 -1.34
C TYR A 39 -10.40 10.50 -0.84
N ASN A 40 -10.11 11.80 -0.66
CA ASN A 40 -11.04 12.79 -0.12
C ASN A 40 -11.68 12.34 1.21
N ILE A 41 -10.83 11.85 2.12
CA ILE A 41 -11.22 11.39 3.47
C ILE A 41 -10.58 12.31 4.50
N SER A 42 -11.42 13.05 5.23
CA SER A 42 -10.95 14.01 6.24
C SER A 42 -10.34 13.34 7.47
N GLN A 43 -9.45 14.06 8.16
CA GLN A 43 -8.90 13.62 9.45
C GLN A 43 -9.96 13.12 10.45
N LYS A 44 -11.11 13.80 10.57
CA LYS A 44 -12.22 13.38 11.44
C LYS A 44 -12.75 11.97 11.10
N ARG A 45 -12.73 11.59 9.83
CA ARG A 45 -13.12 10.23 9.39
C ARG A 45 -12.03 9.21 9.72
N ILE A 46 -10.77 9.57 9.53
CA ILE A 46 -9.61 8.74 9.92
C ILE A 46 -9.62 8.46 11.43
N ASP A 47 -9.83 9.48 12.26
CA ASP A 47 -9.91 9.34 13.72
C ASP A 47 -11.05 8.41 14.14
N ARG A 48 -12.17 8.40 13.39
CA ARG A 48 -13.24 7.43 13.63
C ARG A 48 -12.80 6.00 13.31
N PHE A 49 -12.05 5.76 12.24
CA PHE A 49 -11.50 4.43 11.95
C PHE A 49 -10.55 3.95 13.05
N VAL A 50 -9.68 4.84 13.54
CA VAL A 50 -8.77 4.55 14.66
C VAL A 50 -9.56 4.24 15.93
N LYS A 51 -10.51 5.09 16.30
CA LYS A 51 -11.37 4.89 17.49
C LYS A 51 -12.20 3.61 17.44
N GLN A 52 -12.64 3.21 16.24
CA GLN A 52 -13.39 1.97 16.01
C GLN A 52 -12.47 0.74 15.84
N GLY A 53 -11.16 0.93 15.97
CA GLY A 53 -10.15 -0.12 15.96
C GLY A 53 -9.89 -0.72 14.58
N TYR A 54 -10.22 -0.03 13.48
CA TYR A 54 -9.92 -0.50 12.13
C TYR A 54 -8.52 -0.08 11.64
N LEU A 55 -8.03 1.07 12.11
CA LEU A 55 -6.68 1.56 11.84
C LEU A 55 -5.89 1.67 13.13
N ILE A 56 -4.58 1.44 13.05
CA ILE A 56 -3.61 1.73 14.10
C ILE A 56 -2.87 3.01 13.71
N LYS A 57 -2.70 3.91 14.67
CA LYS A 57 -1.96 5.16 14.50
C LYS A 57 -0.57 5.01 15.11
N SER A 58 0.47 5.36 14.37
CA SER A 58 1.87 5.35 14.83
C SER A 58 2.62 6.56 14.28
N SER A 59 3.68 6.99 14.96
CA SER A 59 4.61 7.99 14.44
C SER A 59 5.57 7.36 13.43
N ALA A 60 5.90 8.10 12.38
CA ALA A 60 6.93 7.78 11.42
C ALA A 60 7.68 9.06 11.05
N ILE A 61 8.85 8.93 10.43
CA ILE A 61 9.54 10.08 9.86
C ILE A 61 9.36 10.06 8.34
N TRP A 62 8.84 11.15 7.82
CA TRP A 62 8.58 11.38 6.40
C TRP A 62 9.10 12.77 6.04
N GLU A 63 9.91 12.88 4.99
CA GLU A 63 10.49 14.19 4.57
C GLU A 63 11.18 14.94 5.72
N ASN A 64 11.95 14.23 6.55
CA ASN A 64 12.64 14.74 7.74
C ASN A 64 11.72 15.35 8.82
N LYS A 65 10.42 14.99 8.81
CA LYS A 65 9.44 15.43 9.82
C LYS A 65 8.80 14.22 10.49
N SER A 66 8.60 14.31 11.80
CA SER A 66 7.74 13.36 12.51
C SER A 66 6.30 13.57 12.06
N ILE A 67 5.68 12.51 11.56
CA ILE A 67 4.31 12.50 11.05
C ILE A 67 3.54 11.32 11.63
N MET A 68 2.22 11.50 11.77
CA MET A 68 1.32 10.40 12.10
C MET A 68 0.98 9.61 10.85
N CYS A 69 1.23 8.31 10.89
CA CYS A 69 0.84 7.36 9.86
C CYS A 69 -0.18 6.36 10.39
N TYR A 70 -0.89 5.73 9.46
CA TYR A 70 -1.99 4.82 9.72
C TYR A 70 -1.80 3.52 8.96
N GLY A 71 -1.84 2.40 9.69
CA GLY A 71 -1.85 1.05 9.14
C GLY A 71 -3.14 0.31 9.51
N LEU A 72 -3.40 -0.83 8.87
CA LEU A 72 -4.53 -1.68 9.25
C LEU A 72 -4.27 -2.36 10.59
N SER A 73 -5.25 -2.31 11.50
CA SER A 73 -5.28 -3.21 12.66
C SER A 73 -5.64 -4.64 12.24
N GLU A 74 -5.57 -5.62 13.15
CA GLU A 74 -6.10 -6.96 12.89
C GLU A 74 -7.58 -6.97 12.50
N LYS A 75 -8.38 -6.10 13.14
CA LYS A 75 -9.78 -5.91 12.76
C LYS A 75 -9.91 -5.31 11.36
N GLY A 76 -9.07 -4.33 11.01
CA GLY A 76 -9.00 -3.75 9.67
C GLY A 76 -8.62 -4.77 8.60
N LYS A 77 -7.58 -5.56 8.85
CA LYS A 77 -7.12 -6.66 7.99
C LYS A 77 -8.22 -7.69 7.74
N LYS A 78 -8.90 -8.14 8.80
CA LYS A 78 -10.04 -9.07 8.69
C LYS A 78 -11.18 -8.47 7.87
N TRP A 79 -11.49 -7.19 8.11
CA TRP A 79 -12.52 -6.51 7.34
C TRP A 79 -12.18 -6.42 5.85
N VAL A 80 -10.94 -6.07 5.50
CA VAL A 80 -10.48 -6.03 4.10
C VAL A 80 -10.67 -7.38 3.42
N LYS A 81 -10.16 -8.46 4.02
CA LYS A 81 -10.28 -9.82 3.46
C LYS A 81 -11.71 -10.25 3.20
N ASN A 82 -12.66 -9.78 4.02
CA ASN A 82 -14.06 -10.15 3.91
C ASN A 82 -14.86 -9.25 2.96
N ASN A 83 -14.37 -8.05 2.62
CA ASN A 83 -15.16 -7.03 1.94
C ASN A 83 -14.54 -6.49 0.64
N ILE A 84 -13.27 -6.79 0.37
CA ILE A 84 -12.54 -6.30 -0.80
C ILE A 84 -11.95 -7.50 -1.55
N HIS A 85 -12.66 -7.95 -2.58
CA HIS A 85 -12.32 -9.15 -3.36
C HIS A 85 -11.03 -9.00 -4.20
N THR A 86 -10.59 -7.77 -4.44
CA THR A 86 -9.35 -7.45 -5.17
C THR A 86 -8.09 -7.52 -4.30
N VAL A 87 -8.22 -7.93 -3.03
CA VAL A 87 -7.11 -8.12 -2.09
C VAL A 87 -6.96 -9.61 -1.79
N ASN A 88 -6.03 -10.26 -2.50
CA ASN A 88 -5.70 -11.68 -2.30
C ASN A 88 -4.76 -11.88 -1.11
N SER A 89 -3.72 -11.07 -1.02
CA SER A 89 -2.76 -11.06 0.08
C SER A 89 -2.64 -9.67 0.69
N LEU A 90 -2.27 -9.66 1.97
CA LEU A 90 -1.89 -8.42 2.65
C LEU A 90 -0.40 -8.19 2.44
N TYR A 91 -0.04 -6.94 2.16
CA TYR A 91 1.33 -6.49 2.18
C TYR A 91 1.97 -6.77 3.55
N LYS A 92 3.24 -7.20 3.51
CA LYS A 92 4.04 -7.48 4.70
C LYS A 92 5.07 -6.35 4.85
N PRO A 93 4.94 -5.51 5.88
CA PRO A 93 5.94 -4.47 6.13
C PRO A 93 7.30 -5.10 6.40
N ALA A 94 8.28 -4.80 5.55
CA ALA A 94 9.65 -5.29 5.71
C ALA A 94 10.69 -4.16 5.74
N ARG A 95 10.39 -2.99 5.14
CA ARG A 95 11.38 -1.95 4.86
C ARG A 95 11.13 -0.61 5.58
N GLY A 96 10.25 -0.63 6.59
CA GLY A 96 9.97 0.51 7.46
C GLY A 96 8.91 1.47 6.94
N ALA A 97 8.46 2.40 7.80
CA ALA A 97 7.31 3.25 7.51
C ALA A 97 7.48 4.18 6.31
N THR A 98 8.71 4.65 6.08
CA THR A 98 9.01 5.54 4.96
C THR A 98 8.84 4.84 3.62
N HIS A 99 9.30 3.59 3.49
CA HIS A 99 9.09 2.80 2.28
C HIS A 99 7.58 2.60 2.01
N ASP A 100 6.84 2.16 3.04
CA ASP A 100 5.40 1.94 2.96
C ASP A 100 4.62 3.20 2.51
N ILE A 101 4.97 4.38 3.05
CA ILE A 101 4.31 5.65 2.70
C ILE A 101 4.59 6.05 1.25
N ALA A 102 5.83 5.85 0.78
CA ALA A 102 6.20 6.12 -0.61
C ALA A 102 5.47 5.19 -1.58
N LEU A 103 5.39 3.89 -1.23
CA LEU A 103 4.64 2.91 -2.00
C LEU A 103 3.16 3.29 -2.07
N PHE A 104 2.57 3.68 -0.93
CA PHE A 104 1.18 4.15 -0.88
C PHE A 104 0.94 5.40 -1.74
N GLN A 105 1.89 6.34 -1.75
CA GLN A 105 1.81 7.54 -2.58
C GLN A 105 1.75 7.20 -4.07
N GLU A 106 2.56 6.24 -4.51
CA GLU A 106 2.64 5.83 -5.92
C GLU A 106 1.44 4.98 -6.32
N TYR A 107 1.05 4.04 -5.47
CA TYR A 107 -0.19 3.28 -5.61
C TYR A 107 -1.40 4.20 -5.77
N SER A 108 -1.49 5.28 -4.99
CA SER A 108 -2.64 6.17 -4.99
C SER A 108 -2.75 7.05 -6.24
N LYS A 109 -1.68 7.12 -7.06
CA LYS A 109 -1.71 7.78 -8.37
C LYS A 109 -2.27 6.89 -9.48
N LEU A 110 -2.29 5.58 -9.26
CA LEU A 110 -2.83 4.62 -10.23
C LEU A 110 -4.33 4.81 -10.42
N SER A 111 -4.81 4.50 -11.62
CA SER A 111 -6.24 4.44 -11.91
C SER A 111 -6.94 3.37 -11.07
N ARG A 112 -8.27 3.46 -10.99
CA ARG A 112 -9.10 2.48 -10.26
C ARG A 112 -8.84 1.04 -10.74
N LYS A 113 -8.75 0.85 -12.05
CA LYS A 113 -8.53 -0.48 -12.64
C LYS A 113 -7.15 -1.03 -12.27
N GLU A 114 -6.12 -0.21 -12.36
CA GLU A 114 -4.75 -0.58 -11.97
C GLU A 114 -4.65 -0.89 -10.46
N GLN A 115 -5.31 -0.10 -9.61
CA GLN A 115 -5.40 -0.38 -8.17
C GLN A 115 -6.08 -1.73 -7.89
N ASP A 116 -7.13 -2.08 -8.64
CA ASP A 116 -7.81 -3.37 -8.51
C ASP A 116 -6.94 -4.55 -8.95
N LEU A 117 -6.25 -4.40 -10.07
CA LEU A 117 -5.39 -5.44 -10.65
C LEU A 117 -4.05 -5.61 -9.94
N SER A 118 -3.60 -4.60 -9.20
CA SER A 118 -2.26 -4.61 -8.61
C SER A 118 -2.04 -5.78 -7.63
N LEU A 119 -0.86 -6.36 -7.70
CA LEU A 119 -0.40 -7.50 -6.91
C LEU A 119 0.72 -7.04 -5.99
N THR A 120 0.68 -7.47 -4.73
CA THR A 120 1.75 -7.20 -3.75
C THR A 120 2.93 -8.15 -3.95
N GLU A 121 4.09 -7.84 -3.36
CA GLU A 121 5.25 -8.75 -3.31
C GLU A 121 4.85 -10.18 -2.86
N THR A 122 3.92 -10.31 -1.89
CA THR A 122 3.44 -11.61 -1.42
C THR A 122 2.61 -12.35 -2.47
N ASP A 123 1.81 -11.64 -3.27
CA ASP A 123 1.04 -12.24 -4.35
C ASP A 123 1.96 -12.74 -5.46
N ILE A 124 2.93 -11.92 -5.84
CA ILE A 124 3.89 -12.21 -6.91
C ILE A 124 4.81 -13.39 -6.53
N SER A 125 5.31 -13.40 -5.30
CA SER A 125 6.18 -14.48 -4.76
C SER A 125 5.52 -15.86 -4.73
N ARG A 126 4.18 -15.93 -4.72
CA ARG A 126 3.46 -17.21 -4.75
C ARG A 126 3.38 -17.81 -6.15
N GLN A 127 3.48 -16.97 -7.17
CA GLN A 127 3.37 -17.40 -8.57
C GLN A 127 4.72 -17.86 -9.09
N ASN A 128 5.78 -17.09 -8.84
CA ASN A 128 7.13 -17.37 -9.34
C ASN A 128 8.17 -17.13 -8.23
N LYS A 129 8.95 -18.18 -7.91
CA LYS A 129 10.08 -18.08 -6.97
C LYS A 129 11.38 -18.30 -7.71
N LEU A 130 12.24 -17.28 -7.69
CA LEU A 130 13.63 -17.38 -8.11
C LEU A 130 14.50 -17.23 -6.87
N SER A 131 15.46 -18.12 -6.68
CA SER A 131 16.39 -18.04 -5.55
C SER A 131 17.39 -16.89 -5.66
N TYR A 132 17.63 -16.40 -6.88
CA TYR A 132 18.61 -15.37 -7.22
C TYR A 132 17.98 -14.02 -7.58
N ALA A 133 16.65 -13.89 -7.55
CA ALA A 133 15.94 -12.64 -7.87
C ALA A 133 14.88 -12.33 -6.81
N SER A 134 14.47 -11.07 -6.71
CA SER A 134 13.53 -10.61 -5.68
C SER A 134 12.30 -9.97 -6.34
N PRO A 135 11.07 -10.36 -5.95
CA PRO A 135 9.87 -9.74 -6.49
C PRO A 135 9.78 -8.26 -6.12
N VAL A 136 9.20 -7.45 -6.99
CA VAL A 136 8.97 -6.02 -6.76
C VAL A 136 7.88 -5.76 -5.72
N ASP A 137 7.87 -4.55 -5.16
CA ASP A 137 6.90 -4.12 -4.16
C ASP A 137 5.45 -4.22 -4.66
N LEU A 138 5.22 -3.79 -5.91
CA LEU A 138 3.90 -3.83 -6.56
C LEU A 138 4.04 -4.14 -8.06
N TYR A 139 3.16 -4.99 -8.57
CA TYR A 139 3.04 -5.28 -10.00
C TYR A 139 1.60 -5.15 -10.47
N ILE A 140 1.38 -4.45 -11.58
CA ILE A 140 0.10 -4.40 -12.29
C ILE A 140 0.26 -5.25 -13.55
N PRO A 141 -0.48 -6.36 -13.70
CA PRO A 141 -0.42 -7.18 -14.90
C PRO A 141 -0.96 -6.41 -16.12
N PRO A 142 -0.57 -6.80 -17.35
CA PRO A 142 -1.16 -6.23 -18.55
C PRO A 142 -2.67 -6.48 -18.58
N TYR A 143 -3.41 -5.50 -19.08
CA TYR A 143 -4.86 -5.59 -19.18
C TYR A 143 -5.37 -4.80 -20.39
N GLN A 144 -6.57 -5.15 -20.83
CA GLN A 144 -7.26 -4.40 -21.87
C GLN A 144 -8.19 -3.38 -21.19
N ASP A 145 -8.09 -2.12 -21.61
CA ASP A 145 -8.99 -1.07 -21.12
C ASP A 145 -10.37 -1.14 -21.78
N GLU A 146 -11.29 -0.26 -21.37
CA GLU A 146 -12.66 -0.21 -21.87
C GLU A 146 -12.76 0.11 -23.36
N SER A 147 -11.70 0.70 -23.95
CA SER A 147 -11.61 1.01 -25.38
C SER A 147 -10.97 -0.10 -26.19
N GLY A 148 -10.60 -1.21 -25.56
CA GLY A 148 -9.93 -2.33 -26.21
C GLY A 148 -8.41 -2.17 -26.35
N ILE A 149 -7.81 -1.13 -25.78
CA ILE A 149 -6.37 -0.87 -25.86
C ILE A 149 -5.65 -1.76 -24.84
N ILE A 150 -4.59 -2.44 -25.30
CA ILE A 150 -3.72 -3.23 -24.41
C ILE A 150 -2.78 -2.30 -23.65
N ILE A 151 -3.00 -2.23 -22.34
CA ILE A 151 -2.09 -1.57 -21.41
C ILE A 151 -1.06 -2.58 -20.96
N GLN A 152 0.22 -2.26 -21.16
CA GLN A 152 1.34 -3.11 -20.75
C GLN A 152 1.43 -3.19 -19.22
N GLY A 153 1.96 -4.32 -18.72
CA GLY A 153 2.16 -4.51 -17.28
C GLY A 153 3.11 -3.46 -16.70
N GLN A 154 3.01 -3.16 -15.41
CA GLN A 154 3.83 -2.15 -14.74
C GLN A 154 4.39 -2.71 -13.45
N ALA A 155 5.70 -2.57 -13.24
CA ALA A 155 6.36 -2.94 -11.99
C ALA A 155 6.78 -1.68 -11.25
N ILE A 156 6.50 -1.59 -9.95
CA ILE A 156 6.87 -0.46 -9.09
C ILE A 156 7.74 -0.98 -7.96
N GLU A 157 8.91 -0.37 -7.80
CA GLU A 157 9.81 -0.64 -6.68
C GLU A 157 10.25 0.68 -6.02
N ILE A 158 10.12 0.75 -4.70
CA ILE A 158 10.60 1.86 -3.89
C ILE A 158 12.02 1.56 -3.41
N ILE A 159 12.99 2.31 -3.90
CA ILE A 159 14.41 2.16 -3.55
C ILE A 159 14.75 3.09 -2.39
N THR A 160 15.07 2.51 -1.23
CA THR A 160 15.53 3.28 -0.05
C THR A 160 17.06 3.30 0.00
N PRO A 161 17.67 4.18 0.83
CA PRO A 161 19.14 4.25 0.94
C PRO A 161 19.79 2.98 1.51
N ALA A 162 18.97 2.07 2.05
CA ALA A 162 19.42 0.78 2.57
C ALA A 162 19.70 -0.24 1.46
N TYR A 163 19.20 -0.01 0.24
CA TYR A 163 19.36 -0.95 -0.87
C TYR A 163 20.82 -0.94 -1.34
N SER A 164 21.40 -2.13 -1.43
CA SER A 164 22.63 -2.34 -2.16
C SER A 164 22.37 -2.35 -3.67
N LYS A 165 23.43 -2.24 -4.48
CA LYS A 165 23.33 -2.43 -5.93
C LYS A 165 22.78 -3.81 -6.30
N ASP A 166 23.20 -4.84 -5.55
CA ASP A 166 22.75 -6.21 -5.71
C ASP A 166 21.24 -6.36 -5.43
N ASP A 167 20.71 -5.68 -4.41
CA ASP A 167 19.26 -5.68 -4.16
C ASP A 167 18.46 -5.11 -5.34
N ILE A 168 18.95 -4.02 -5.93
CA ILE A 168 18.32 -3.36 -7.08
C ILE A 168 18.38 -4.27 -8.31
N GLU A 169 19.54 -4.89 -8.54
CA GLU A 169 19.75 -5.82 -9.66
C GLU A 169 18.83 -7.04 -9.55
N LYS A 170 18.71 -7.64 -8.36
CA LYS A 170 17.79 -8.76 -8.10
C LYS A 170 16.34 -8.41 -8.39
N LYS A 171 15.92 -7.16 -8.14
CA LYS A 171 14.58 -6.67 -8.49
C LYS A 171 14.43 -6.52 -10.00
N ALA A 172 15.44 -5.99 -10.69
CA ALA A 172 15.44 -5.86 -12.15
C ALA A 172 15.37 -7.23 -12.86
N ILE A 173 16.20 -8.20 -12.42
CA ILE A 173 16.19 -9.58 -12.94
C ILE A 173 14.79 -10.19 -12.79
N TYR A 174 14.14 -10.00 -11.65
CA TYR A 174 12.79 -10.53 -11.45
C TYR A 174 11.78 -9.94 -12.43
N VAL A 175 11.88 -8.64 -12.72
CA VAL A 175 11.00 -7.99 -13.69
C VAL A 175 11.21 -8.56 -15.09
N GLU A 176 12.47 -8.73 -15.50
CA GLU A 176 12.82 -9.24 -16.82
C GLU A 176 12.40 -10.71 -17.00
N GLU A 177 12.74 -11.57 -16.04
CA GLU A 177 12.57 -13.01 -16.19
C GLU A 177 11.17 -13.50 -15.81
N CYS A 178 10.58 -12.96 -14.73
CA CYS A 178 9.28 -13.43 -14.23
C CYS A 178 8.10 -12.61 -14.76
N LEU A 179 8.23 -11.27 -14.78
CA LEU A 179 7.10 -10.38 -15.09
C LEU A 179 7.04 -10.02 -16.58
N LYS A 180 8.18 -10.13 -17.28
CA LYS A 180 8.33 -9.87 -18.72
C LYS A 180 7.68 -8.56 -19.15
N THR A 181 7.84 -7.52 -18.31
CA THR A 181 7.33 -6.18 -18.60
C THR A 181 8.47 -5.21 -18.87
N SER A 182 8.25 -4.31 -19.83
CA SER A 182 9.16 -3.21 -20.15
C SER A 182 8.94 -1.95 -19.29
N ASN A 183 7.83 -1.85 -18.55
CA ASN A 183 7.52 -0.67 -17.74
C ASN A 183 7.90 -0.88 -16.26
N PHE A 184 9.21 -0.88 -16.01
CA PHE A 184 9.76 -0.95 -14.66
C PHE A 184 10.05 0.44 -14.09
N LYS A 185 9.31 0.84 -13.07
CA LYS A 185 9.44 2.13 -12.40
C LYS A 185 10.16 1.99 -11.06
N GLN A 186 11.42 2.44 -11.03
CA GLN A 186 12.22 2.56 -9.81
C GLN A 186 12.06 3.95 -9.20
N ILE A 187 11.77 4.02 -7.90
CA ILE A 187 11.46 5.27 -7.22
C ILE A 187 12.40 5.43 -6.03
N PHE A 188 13.41 6.27 -6.23
CA PHE A 188 14.43 6.53 -5.23
C PHE A 188 13.91 7.48 -4.16
N VAL A 189 13.90 7.02 -2.92
CA VAL A 189 13.52 7.83 -1.76
C VAL A 189 14.75 8.14 -0.92
N ASN A 190 15.19 9.40 -0.95
CA ASN A 190 16.41 9.85 -0.25
C ASN A 190 16.18 10.20 1.23
N TYR A 191 15.17 9.60 1.86
CA TYR A 191 14.82 9.92 3.24
C TYR A 191 15.79 9.20 4.18
N LYS A 192 16.36 9.96 5.15
CA LYS A 192 17.26 9.38 6.16
C LYS A 192 16.58 8.21 6.85
N HIS A 193 17.31 7.12 6.99
CA HIS A 193 16.90 5.95 7.79
C HIS A 193 16.41 6.41 9.15
N THR A 194 15.20 6.03 9.52
CA THR A 194 14.64 6.40 10.82
C THR A 194 14.47 5.12 11.61
N ARG A 195 15.29 4.99 12.65
CA ARG A 195 15.03 4.04 13.73
C ARG A 195 13.63 4.37 14.25
N GLU A 196 12.72 3.40 14.23
CA GLU A 196 11.42 3.55 14.90
C GLU A 196 11.70 3.91 16.38
N LEU A 197 11.07 4.97 16.89
CA LEU A 197 11.14 5.38 18.30
C LEU A 197 10.22 4.50 19.15
#